data_AF-A0A2W1N1I7-F1
#
_entry.id   AF-A0A2W1N1I7-F1
#
_cell.length_a   1.000
_cell.length_b   1.000
_cell.length_c   1.000
_cell.angle_alpha   90.00
_cell.angle_beta   90.00
_cell.angle_gamma   90.00
#
_symmetry.space_group_name_H-M   'P 1'
#
loop_
_entity.id
_entity.type
_entity.pdbx_description
1 polymer ?
#
loop_
_entity_poly.entity_id
_entity_poly.type
_entity_poly.pdbx_seq_one_letter_code
_entity_poly.pdbx_strand_id
1 'polypeptide(L)'
;MATPYFISISGNATSDRYPIILALLEQAAAGMELQQLESAFAGLDEYALECFQPLAKYALFFSSFRRAAVADGRFTWAWEMEAHGDTFLEDMLQLLDVVGLEDLEGESQGDEEVYRCNVTDEAIECEYHELIE
;
A
#
# COMPACT_ATOMS: atom_id res chain seq x y z
N MET A 1 21.49 10.11 8.35
CA MET A 1 20.41 10.45 7.40
C MET A 1 19.55 9.20 7.31
N ALA A 2 18.22 9.33 7.36
CA ALA A 2 17.34 8.20 7.10
C ALA A 2 17.30 8.00 5.58
N THR A 3 17.46 6.75 5.12
CA THR A 3 17.33 6.39 3.70
C THR A 3 15.88 6.65 3.27
N PRO A 4 15.64 7.47 2.23
CA PRO A 4 14.31 7.63 1.68
C PRO A 4 13.91 6.33 0.98
N TYR A 5 12.66 5.90 1.20
CA TYR A 5 12.06 4.80 0.47
C TYR A 5 10.90 5.33 -0.38
N PHE A 6 10.86 4.89 -1.62
CA PHE A 6 9.71 5.08 -2.50
C PHE A 6 8.95 3.76 -2.58
N ILE A 7 7.71 3.78 -2.08
CA ILE A 7 6.82 2.62 -2.14
C ILE A 7 5.85 2.82 -3.29
N SER A 8 5.69 1.80 -4.12
CA SER A 8 4.64 1.75 -5.12
C SER A 8 3.82 0.47 -4.96
N ILE A 9 2.50 0.59 -5.08
CA ILE A 9 1.58 -0.55 -5.10
C ILE A 9 0.73 -0.43 -6.36
N SER A 10 0.67 -1.51 -7.13
CA SER A 10 -0.15 -1.61 -8.32
C SER A 10 -1.16 -2.75 -8.19
N GLY A 11 -2.25 -2.68 -8.94
CA GLY A 11 -3.28 -3.71 -8.91
C GLY A 11 -4.34 -3.48 -9.97
N ASN A 12 -5.38 -4.30 -9.95
CA ASN A 12 -6.48 -4.23 -10.90
C ASN A 12 -7.42 -3.05 -10.60
N ALA A 13 -7.43 -2.05 -11.50
CA ALA A 13 -8.29 -0.87 -11.40
C ALA A 13 -9.76 -1.16 -11.75
N THR A 14 -10.06 -2.36 -12.27
CA THR A 14 -11.43 -2.79 -12.58
C THR A 14 -12.12 -3.49 -11.40
N SER A 15 -11.41 -3.76 -10.30
CA SER A 15 -12.01 -4.27 -9.06
C SER A 15 -13.09 -3.32 -8.54
N ASP A 16 -14.24 -3.87 -8.12
CA ASP A 16 -15.34 -3.09 -7.52
C ASP A 16 -14.90 -2.34 -6.25
N ARG A 17 -13.84 -2.80 -5.59
CA ARG A 17 -13.27 -2.21 -4.38
C ARG A 17 -12.32 -1.04 -4.66
N TYR A 18 -11.75 -0.97 -5.87
CA TYR A 18 -10.83 0.08 -6.29
C TYR A 18 -11.33 1.51 -6.03
N PRO A 19 -12.51 1.93 -6.53
CA PRO A 19 -12.96 3.32 -6.35
C PRO A 19 -13.23 3.66 -4.88
N ILE A 20 -13.63 2.67 -4.07
CA ILE A 20 -13.90 2.86 -2.64
C ILE A 20 -12.59 3.10 -1.90
N ILE A 21 -11.60 2.23 -2.09
CA ILE A 21 -10.31 2.30 -1.40
C ILE A 21 -9.53 3.53 -1.85
N LEU A 22 -9.55 3.86 -3.14
CA LEU A 22 -8.96 5.09 -3.65
C LEU A 22 -9.53 6.31 -2.92
N ALA A 23 -10.85 6.41 -2.77
CA ALA A 23 -11.48 7.53 -2.08
C ALA A 23 -11.10 7.61 -0.60
N LEU A 24 -10.86 6.47 0.07
CA LEU A 24 -10.37 6.44 1.46
C LEU A 24 -8.93 6.96 1.55
N LEU A 25 -8.04 6.49 0.66
CA LEU A 25 -6.65 6.94 0.62
C LEU A 25 -6.53 8.42 0.25
N GLU A 26 -7.36 8.92 -0.68
CA GLU A 26 -7.41 10.35 -1.01
C GLU A 26 -7.91 11.21 0.15
N GLN A 27 -8.88 10.71 0.93
CA GLN A 27 -9.33 11.39 2.15
C GLN A 27 -8.27 11.37 3.25
N ALA A 28 -7.53 10.26 3.40
CA ALA A 28 -6.38 10.18 4.30
C ALA A 28 -5.31 11.21 3.92
N ALA A 29 -5.00 11.32 2.62
CA ALA A 29 -4.11 12.36 2.09
C ALA A 29 -4.61 13.79 2.35
N ALA A 30 -5.93 13.98 2.37
CA ALA A 30 -6.58 15.25 2.68
C ALA A 30 -6.71 15.55 4.19
N GLY A 31 -6.17 14.69 5.06
CA GLY A 31 -6.15 14.90 6.51
C GLY A 31 -7.31 14.28 7.27
N MET A 32 -7.95 13.23 6.73
CA MET A 32 -8.84 12.37 7.52
C MET A 32 -8.08 11.79 8.72
N GLU A 33 -8.73 11.77 9.88
CA GLU A 33 -8.15 11.21 11.11
C GLU A 33 -7.93 9.70 10.98
N LEU A 34 -6.82 9.19 11.53
CA LEU A 34 -6.45 7.77 11.42
C LEU A 34 -7.56 6.83 11.93
N GLN A 35 -8.22 7.18 13.03
CA GLN A 35 -9.33 6.39 13.59
C GLN A 35 -10.54 6.30 12.66
N GLN A 36 -10.78 7.35 11.85
CA GLN A 36 -11.84 7.35 10.85
C GLN A 36 -11.46 6.47 9.67
N LEU A 37 -10.19 6.53 9.24
CA LEU A 37 -9.66 5.66 8.20
C LEU A 37 -9.72 4.17 8.62
N GLU A 38 -9.27 3.86 9.84
CA GLU A 38 -9.36 2.53 10.45
C GLU A 38 -10.80 2.03 10.48
N SER A 39 -11.75 2.86 10.95
CA SER A 39 -13.18 2.51 10.97
C SER A 39 -13.75 2.27 9.57
N ALA A 40 -13.27 3.02 8.57
CA ALA A 40 -13.71 2.85 7.19
C ALA A 40 -13.22 1.52 6.61
N PHE A 41 -11.95 1.16 6.84
CA PHE A 41 -11.40 -0.15 6.42
C PHE A 41 -12.08 -1.32 7.13
N ALA A 42 -12.31 -1.22 8.45
CA ALA A 42 -13.05 -2.24 9.22
C ALA A 42 -14.51 -2.41 8.75
N GLY A 43 -15.07 -1.43 8.03
CA GLY A 43 -16.39 -1.53 7.39
C GLY A 43 -16.39 -2.25 6.05
N LEU A 44 -15.22 -2.50 5.44
CA LEU A 44 -15.10 -3.16 4.13
C LEU A 44 -15.01 -4.68 4.25
N ASP A 45 -14.31 -5.16 5.28
CA ASP A 45 -14.09 -6.58 5.59
C ASP A 45 -13.86 -6.78 7.10
N GLU A 46 -14.22 -7.95 7.64
CA GLU A 46 -14.11 -8.25 9.07
C GLU A 46 -12.66 -8.42 9.55
N TYR A 47 -11.74 -8.78 8.66
CA TYR A 47 -10.30 -8.96 8.96
C TYR A 47 -9.48 -7.69 8.72
N ALA A 48 -10.04 -6.69 8.02
CA ALA A 48 -9.32 -5.47 7.66
C ALA A 48 -8.76 -4.72 8.87
N LEU A 49 -9.44 -4.77 10.02
CA LEU A 49 -8.96 -4.14 11.25
C LEU A 49 -7.63 -4.74 11.73
N GLU A 50 -7.52 -6.07 11.71
CA GLU A 50 -6.31 -6.77 12.15
C GLU A 50 -5.11 -6.44 11.23
N CYS A 51 -5.36 -6.30 9.93
CA CYS A 51 -4.35 -5.87 8.96
C CYS A 51 -4.01 -4.37 9.05
N PHE A 52 -4.97 -3.53 9.46
CA PHE A 52 -4.75 -2.08 9.59
C PHE A 52 -3.94 -1.72 10.85
N GLN A 53 -4.09 -2.45 11.95
CA GLN A 53 -3.44 -2.11 13.22
C GLN A 53 -1.91 -1.96 13.14
N PRO A 54 -1.16 -2.85 12.46
CA PRO A 54 0.26 -2.64 12.20
C PRO A 54 0.55 -1.31 11.51
N LEU A 55 -0.29 -0.90 10.55
CA LEU A 55 -0.11 0.33 9.79
C LEU A 55 -0.31 1.61 10.59
N ALA A 56 -0.98 1.53 11.75
CA ALA A 56 -1.21 2.71 12.59
C ALA A 56 0.11 3.38 13.07
N LYS A 57 1.21 2.61 13.18
CA LYS A 57 2.55 3.16 13.48
C LYS A 57 3.09 4.08 12.36
N TYR A 58 2.53 3.96 11.15
CA TYR A 58 2.90 4.68 9.93
C TYR A 58 1.89 5.79 9.57
N ALA A 59 1.06 6.23 10.53
CA ALA A 59 -0.04 7.17 10.31
C ALA A 59 0.34 8.41 9.47
N LEU A 60 1.52 8.98 9.69
CA LEU A 60 2.00 10.17 8.97
C LEU A 60 2.18 9.92 7.47
N PHE A 61 2.51 8.70 7.06
CA PHE A 61 2.75 8.37 5.65
C PHE A 61 1.46 8.24 4.84
N PHE A 62 0.31 7.99 5.47
CA PHE A 62 -0.97 8.07 4.74
C PHE A 62 -1.23 9.46 4.16
N SER A 63 -0.66 10.52 4.75
CA SER A 63 -0.74 11.88 4.21
C SER A 63 0.13 12.09 2.95
N SER A 64 1.16 11.26 2.74
CA SER A 64 2.06 11.34 1.58
C SER A 64 1.56 10.55 0.37
N PHE A 65 0.39 9.91 0.46
CA PHE A 65 -0.22 9.19 -0.65
C PHE A 65 -0.29 10.02 -1.93
N ARG A 66 0.12 9.39 -3.04
CA ARG A 66 0.06 9.91 -4.40
C ARG A 66 -0.51 8.87 -5.35
N ARG A 67 -1.33 9.33 -6.29
CA ARG A 67 -1.71 8.53 -7.45
C ARG A 67 -0.70 8.77 -8.56
N ALA A 68 -0.10 7.70 -9.09
CA ALA A 68 0.84 7.80 -10.19
C ALA A 68 0.12 7.76 -11.55
N ALA A 69 -0.62 6.68 -11.84
CA ALA A 69 -1.34 6.51 -13.10
C ALA A 69 -2.40 5.40 -13.03
N VAL A 70 -3.31 5.39 -13.99
CA VAL A 70 -4.10 4.21 -14.36
C VAL A 70 -3.88 3.98 -15.85
N ALA A 71 -3.34 2.82 -16.21
CA ALA A 71 -3.06 2.44 -17.58
C ALA A 71 -3.42 0.97 -17.78
N ASP A 72 -4.06 0.66 -18.91
CA ASP A 72 -4.41 -0.72 -19.29
C ASP A 72 -5.19 -1.50 -18.21
N GLY A 73 -6.03 -0.82 -17.44
CA GLY A 73 -6.83 -1.42 -16.37
C GLY A 73 -6.05 -1.69 -15.08
N ARG A 74 -4.78 -1.27 -14.98
CA ARG A 74 -3.99 -1.33 -13.74
C ARG A 74 -3.84 0.05 -13.12
N PHE A 75 -3.96 0.13 -11.80
CA PHE A 75 -3.63 1.34 -11.04
C PHE A 75 -2.21 1.26 -10.51
N THR A 76 -1.62 2.42 -10.23
CA THR A 76 -0.41 2.54 -9.41
C THR A 76 -0.57 3.66 -8.39
N TRP A 77 -0.32 3.32 -7.14
CA TRP A 77 -0.31 4.18 -5.96
C TRP A 77 1.10 4.26 -5.41
N ALA A 78 1.44 5.40 -4.81
CA ALA A 78 2.79 5.64 -4.32
C ALA A 78 2.81 6.38 -2.98
N TRP A 79 3.85 6.11 -2.21
CA TRP A 79 4.19 6.77 -0.96
C TRP A 79 5.67 7.09 -0.91
N GLU A 80 6.00 8.24 -0.33
CA GLU A 80 7.36 8.57 0.08
C GLU A 80 7.44 8.44 1.60
N MET A 81 8.43 7.68 2.08
CA MET A 81 8.62 7.45 3.51
C MET A 81 10.09 7.36 3.93
N GLU A 82 10.33 7.51 5.23
CA GLU A 82 11.66 7.37 5.83
C GLU A 82 11.70 6.10 6.70
N ALA A 83 12.59 5.17 6.37
CA ALA A 83 12.75 3.86 7.01
C ALA A 83 11.51 2.93 6.95
N HIS A 84 11.71 1.63 7.14
CA HIS A 84 10.63 0.61 7.22
C HIS A 84 9.75 0.49 5.96
N GLY A 85 10.30 0.80 4.78
CA GLY A 85 9.58 0.71 3.51
C GLY A 85 8.96 -0.68 3.27
N ASP A 86 9.76 -1.71 3.48
CA ASP A 86 9.39 -3.10 3.21
C ASP A 86 8.25 -3.58 4.11
N THR A 87 8.31 -3.29 5.41
CA THR A 87 7.25 -3.65 6.35
C THR A 87 5.95 -2.90 6.07
N PHE A 88 6.03 -1.61 5.74
CA PHE A 88 4.85 -0.85 5.33
C PHE A 88 4.23 -1.42 4.05
N LEU A 89 5.07 -1.78 3.08
CA LEU A 89 4.63 -2.38 1.82
C LEU A 89 3.86 -3.69 2.07
N GLU A 90 4.43 -4.62 2.83
CA GLU A 90 3.79 -5.90 3.15
C GLU A 90 2.48 -5.71 3.93
N ASP A 91 2.50 -4.89 4.99
CA ASP A 91 1.32 -4.59 5.80
C ASP A 91 0.20 -3.95 4.94
N MET A 92 0.55 -3.07 3.99
CA MET A 92 -0.39 -2.46 3.06
C MET A 92 -0.93 -3.47 2.05
N LEU A 93 -0.08 -4.29 1.43
CA LEU A 93 -0.53 -5.32 0.48
C LEU A 93 -1.50 -6.30 1.14
N GLN A 94 -1.21 -6.71 2.38
CA GLN A 94 -2.08 -7.59 3.14
C GLN A 94 -3.45 -6.95 3.43
N LEU A 95 -3.47 -5.67 3.83
CA LEU A 95 -4.72 -4.95 4.03
C LEU A 95 -5.51 -4.86 2.72
N LEU A 96 -4.86 -4.47 1.62
CA LEU A 96 -5.49 -4.25 0.31
C LEU A 96 -6.07 -5.53 -0.29
N ASP A 97 -5.37 -6.65 -0.11
CA ASP A 97 -5.83 -7.99 -0.50
C ASP A 97 -7.10 -8.38 0.27
N VAL A 98 -7.06 -8.24 1.61
CA VAL A 98 -8.20 -8.55 2.50
C VAL A 98 -9.45 -7.74 2.15
N VAL A 99 -9.30 -6.48 1.75
CA VAL A 99 -10.45 -5.65 1.36
C VAL A 99 -10.91 -5.87 -0.09
N GLY A 100 -10.29 -6.81 -0.81
CA GLY A 100 -10.73 -7.31 -2.11
C GLY A 100 -10.15 -6.57 -3.32
N LEU A 101 -8.94 -6.02 -3.23
CA LEU A 101 -8.17 -5.65 -4.42
C LEU A 101 -7.43 -6.85 -4.98
N GLU A 102 -7.38 -6.92 -6.30
CA GLU A 102 -6.84 -8.08 -7.03
C GLU A 102 -5.58 -7.69 -7.82
N ASP A 103 -4.82 -8.70 -8.23
CA ASP A 103 -3.58 -8.58 -9.02
C ASP A 103 -2.55 -7.62 -8.42
N LEU A 104 -2.44 -7.63 -7.08
CA LEU A 104 -1.65 -6.71 -6.29
C LEU A 104 -0.15 -7.01 -6.38
N GLU A 105 0.63 -6.00 -6.73
CA GLU A 105 2.08 -6.00 -6.76
C GLU A 105 2.61 -4.79 -6.00
N GLY A 106 3.72 -4.95 -5.31
CA GLY A 106 4.36 -3.89 -4.54
C GLY A 106 5.85 -3.79 -4.83
N GLU A 107 6.37 -2.56 -4.80
CA GLU A 107 7.80 -2.30 -4.88
C GLU A 107 8.19 -1.27 -3.81
N SER A 108 9.23 -1.57 -3.05
CA SER A 108 9.89 -0.67 -2.11
C SER A 108 11.30 -0.41 -2.64
N GLN A 109 11.57 0.83 -3.06
CA GLN A 109 12.86 1.23 -3.61
C GLN A 109 13.61 2.10 -2.59
N GLY A 110 14.75 1.61 -2.12
CA GLY A 110 15.74 2.37 -1.37
C GLY A 110 16.88 2.86 -2.28
N ASP A 111 17.94 3.40 -1.67
CA ASP A 111 19.08 3.96 -2.40
C ASP A 111 19.89 2.89 -3.16
N GLU A 112 19.98 1.67 -2.62
CA GLU A 112 20.86 0.59 -3.13
C GLU A 112 20.08 -0.70 -3.49
N GLU A 113 18.79 -0.74 -3.16
CA GLU A 113 18.00 -1.98 -3.14
C GLU A 113 16.57 -1.75 -3.62
N VAL A 114 16.01 -2.79 -4.24
CA VAL A 114 14.61 -2.86 -4.61
C VAL A 114 14.03 -4.12 -4.00
N TYR A 115 13.01 -3.97 -3.18
CA TYR A 115 12.23 -5.05 -2.61
C TYR A 115 10.89 -5.14 -3.33
N ARG A 116 10.63 -6.28 -3.98
CA ARG A 116 9.41 -6.52 -4.76
C ARG A 116 8.57 -7.56 -4.08
N CYS A 117 7.27 -7.31 -3.99
CA CYS A 117 6.30 -8.25 -3.46
C CYS A 117 5.18 -8.48 -4.48
N ASN A 118 4.68 -9.71 -4.55
CA ASN A 118 3.52 -10.08 -5.36
C ASN A 118 2.52 -10.83 -4.47
N VAL A 119 1.25 -10.45 -4.54
CA VAL A 119 0.18 -11.13 -3.81
C VAL A 119 -0.34 -12.28 -4.67
N THR A 120 -0.26 -13.48 -4.12
CA THR A 120 -0.79 -14.71 -4.74
C THR A 120 -2.00 -15.21 -3.96
N ASP A 121 -2.71 -16.21 -4.50
CA ASP A 121 -3.82 -16.86 -3.80
C ASP A 121 -3.42 -17.50 -2.45
N GLU A 122 -2.13 -17.79 -2.24
CA GLU A 122 -1.64 -18.52 -1.07
C GLU A 122 -0.88 -17.63 -0.07
N ALA A 123 -0.17 -16.61 -0.56
CA ALA A 123 0.71 -15.76 0.25
C ALA A 123 1.16 -14.48 -0.48
N ILE A 124 1.76 -13.56 0.27
CA ILE A 124 2.58 -12.48 -0.27
C ILE A 124 4.01 -13.02 -0.46
N GLU A 125 4.48 -13.07 -1.69
CA GLU A 125 5.82 -13.52 -2.05
C GLU A 125 6.72 -12.32 -2.33
N CYS A 126 7.87 -12.22 -1.65
CA CYS A 126 8.77 -11.07 -1.80
C CYS A 126 10.22 -11.46 -2.13
N GLU A 127 10.87 -10.64 -2.96
CA GLU A 127 12.24 -10.81 -3.43
C GLU A 127 13.04 -9.50 -3.33
N TYR A 128 14.31 -9.62 -2.92
CA TYR A 128 15.27 -8.51 -2.93
C TYR A 128 16.13 -8.52 -4.19
N HIS A 129 16.28 -7.36 -4.82
CA HIS A 129 17.19 -7.12 -5.93
C HIS A 129 18.14 -5.97 -5.58
N GLU A 130 19.45 -6.20 -5.70
CA GLU A 130 20.43 -5.12 -5.65
C GLU A 130 20.34 -4.25 -6.90
N LEU A 131 20.42 -2.94 -6.74
CA LEU A 131 20.57 -2.02 -7.86
C LEU A 131 22.00 -2.17 -8.42
N ILE A 132 22.13 -2.87 -9.55
CA ILE A 132 23.42 -2.97 -10.24
C ILE A 132 23.78 -1.58 -10.78
N GLU A 133 24.77 -0.94 -10.19
CA GLU A 133 25.38 0.32 -10.65
C GLU A 133 25.98 0.23 -12.06
#